data_AF-A0A5E4DDC8-F1
#
_entry.id   AF-A0A5E4DDC8-F1
#
_cell.length_a   1.000
_cell.length_b   1.000
_cell.length_c   1.000
_cell.angle_alpha   90.00
_cell.angle_beta   90.00
_cell.angle_gamma   90.00
#
_symmetry.space_group_name_H-M   'P 1'
#
loop_
_entity.id
_entity.type
_entity.pdbx_description
1 polymer ?
#
loop_
_entity_poly.entity_id
_entity_poly.type
_entity_poly.pdbx_seq_one_letter_code
_entity_poly.pdbx_strand_id
1 'polypeptide(L)' 'LPLGRQCVEHYRLLHRYCVFSHDEMICKMASKADVLDVVVASTVQKDMAIMIEDEKALRETVRKL' A
#
# COMPACT_ATOMS: atom_id res chain seq x y z
N LEU A 1 -2.91 8.73 -4.58
CA LEU A 1 -2.53 7.35 -4.19
C LEU A 1 -3.67 6.34 -4.15
N PRO A 2 -4.89 6.63 -3.64
CA PRO A 2 -5.90 5.58 -3.42
C PRO A 2 -6.34 4.84 -4.70
N LEU A 3 -6.33 5.52 -5.86
CA LEU A 3 -6.59 4.88 -7.16
C LEU A 3 -5.55 3.81 -7.51
N GLY A 4 -4.29 3.97 -7.10
CA GLY A 4 -3.24 2.98 -7.34
C GLY A 4 -3.50 1.69 -6.58
N ARG A 5 -3.83 1.78 -5.28
CA ARG A 5 -4.22 0.63 -4.45
C ARG A 5 -5.46 -0.08 -5.00
N GLN A 6 -6.50 0.67 -5.38
CA GLN A 6 -7.70 0.12 -6.01
C GLN A 6 -7.41 -0.54 -7.37
N CYS A 7 -6.46 0.01 -8.13
CA CYS A 7 -6.03 -0.59 -9.40
C CYS A 7 -5.34 -1.94 -9.19
N VAL A 8 -4.47 -2.07 -8.18
CA VAL A 8 -3.83 -3.35 -7.83
C VAL A 8 -4.88 -4.38 -7.39
N GLU A 9 -5.84 -3.96 -6.57
CA GLU A 9 -6.96 -4.83 -6.17
C GLU A 9 -7.77 -5.31 -7.38
N HIS A 10 -8.04 -4.40 -8.33
CA HIS A 10 -8.70 -4.76 -9.57
C HIS A 10 -7.85 -5.70 -10.45
N TYR A 11 -6.53 -5.49 -10.53
CA TYR A 11 -5.63 -6.35 -11.29
C TYR A 11 -5.61 -7.77 -10.73
N ARG A 12 -5.67 -7.92 -9.41
CA ARG A 12 -5.80 -9.21 -8.73
C ARG A 12 -7.02 -9.98 -9.22
N LEU A 13 -8.18 -9.32 -9.33
CA LEU A 13 -9.43 -9.93 -9.81
C LEU A 13 -9.36 -10.36 -11.29
N LEU A 14 -8.52 -9.69 -12.09
CA LEU A 14 -8.33 -9.98 -13.52
C LEU A 14 -7.14 -10.90 -13.82
N HIS A 15 -6.43 -11.39 -12.80
CA HIS A 15 -5.16 -12.10 -12.95
C HIS A 15 -4.14 -11.33 -13.81
N ARG A 16 -4.16 -10.00 -13.71
CA ARG A 16 -3.29 -9.12 -14.49
C ARG A 16 -2.01 -8.83 -13.72
N TYR A 17 -0.87 -8.94 -14.40
CA TYR A 17 0.42 -8.60 -13.81
C TYR A 17 0.52 -7.10 -13.47
N CYS A 18 1.07 -6.82 -12.30
CA CYS A 18 1.49 -5.47 -11.92
C CYS A 18 2.88 -5.18 -12.50
N VAL A 19 3.10 -3.95 -12.94
CA VAL A 19 4.40 -3.49 -13.46
C VAL A 19 5.37 -3.09 -12.34
N PHE A 20 4.85 -2.77 -11.16
CA PHE A 20 5.59 -2.52 -9.92
C PHE A 20 4.68 -2.85 -8.72
N SER A 21 5.27 -3.00 -7.53
CA SER A 21 4.51 -3.18 -6.30
C SER A 21 4.06 -1.82 -5.73
N HIS A 22 2.75 -1.64 -5.56
CA HIS A 22 2.22 -0.41 -4.98
C HIS A 22 2.66 -0.24 -3.52
N ASP A 23 2.60 -1.31 -2.72
CA ASP A 23 3.00 -1.27 -1.31
C ASP A 23 4.51 -1.01 -1.14
N GLU A 24 5.34 -1.51 -2.06
CA GLU A 24 6.77 -1.18 -2.08
C GLU A 24 7.00 0.31 -2.32
N MET A 25 6.28 0.91 -3.28
CA MET A 25 6.35 2.33 -3.56
C MET A 25 5.94 3.16 -2.34
N ILE A 26 4.86 2.79 -1.65
CA ILE A 26 4.39 3.46 -0.43
C ILE A 26 5.45 3.37 0.68
N CYS A 27 6.02 2.19 0.92
CA CYS A 27 7.11 2.03 1.89
C CYS A 27 8.33 2.88 1.56
N LYS A 28 8.74 2.95 0.28
CA LYS A 28 9.86 3.78 -0.17
C LYS A 28 9.59 5.28 0.05
N MET A 29 8.38 5.74 -0.24
CA MET A 29 8.00 7.13 0.00
C MET A 29 7.99 7.45 1.51
N ALA A 30 7.40 6.58 2.33
CA ALA A 30 7.38 6.74 3.78
C ALA A 30 8.79 6.78 4.39
N SER A 31 9.74 5.99 3.87
CA SER A 31 11.14 6.00 4.32
C SER A 31 11.89 7.31 4.05
N LYS A 32 11.33 8.19 3.21
CA LYS A 32 11.89 9.49 2.81
C LYS A 32 10.90 10.63 3.09
N ALA A 33 10.08 10.50 4.12
CA ALA A 33 8.98 11.43 4.40
C ALA A 33 9.44 12.87 4.68
N ASP A 34 10.67 13.06 5.14
CA ASP A 34 11.31 14.35 5.44
C ASP A 34 11.55 15.22 4.21
N VAL A 35 11.69 14.60 3.03
CA VAL A 35 11.91 15.30 1.75
C VAL A 35 10.66 15.36 0.88
N LEU A 36 9.51 14.86 1.36
CA LEU A 36 8.25 14.89 0.61
C LEU A 36 7.50 16.19 0.88
N ASP A 37 6.80 16.68 -0.15
CA ASP A 37 5.77 17.69 0.03
C ASP A 37 4.74 17.22 1.06
N VAL A 38 4.29 18.13 1.93
CA VAL A 38 3.40 17.80 3.07
C VAL A 38 2.11 17.12 2.63
N VAL A 39 1.57 17.47 1.46
CA VAL A 39 0.35 16.84 0.91
C VAL A 39 0.64 15.41 0.49
N VAL A 40 1.80 15.18 -0.13
CA VAL A 40 2.25 13.84 -0.52
C VAL A 40 2.51 12.99 0.72
N ALA A 41 3.25 13.51 1.70
CA ALA A 41 3.51 12.81 2.97
C ALA A 41 2.21 12.44 3.70
N SER A 42 1.24 13.37 3.77
CA SER A 42 -0.07 13.10 4.35
C SER A 42 -0.82 11.99 3.61
N THR A 43 -0.76 11.98 2.28
CA THR A 43 -1.44 10.96 1.46
C THR A 43 -0.77 9.59 1.63
N VAL A 44 0.57 9.55 1.65
CA VAL A 44 1.35 8.32 1.91
C VAL A 44 1.02 7.76 3.29
N GLN A 45 0.97 8.62 4.32
CA GLN A 45 0.65 8.19 5.68
C GLN A 45 -0.75 7.55 5.77
N LYS A 46 -1.76 8.15 5.14
CA LYS A 46 -3.12 7.59 5.11
C LYS A 46 -3.18 6.23 4.40
N ASP A 47 -2.50 6.13 3.26
CA ASP A 47 -2.47 4.90 2.47
C ASP A 47 -1.69 3.79 3.20
N MET A 48 -0.59 4.14 3.87
CA MET A 48 0.20 3.22 4.69
C MET A 48 -0.57 2.71 5.92
N ALA A 49 -1.43 3.53 6.52
CA ALA A 49 -2.27 3.09 7.64
C ALA A 49 -3.21 1.95 7.24
N ILE A 50 -3.90 2.09 6.09
CA ILE A 50 -4.77 1.05 5.53
C ILE A 50 -3.96 -0.22 5.26
N MET A 51 -2.82 -0.09 4.58
CA MET A 51 -1.92 -1.20 4.27
C MET A 51 -1.48 -1.98 5.52
N ILE A 52 -1.16 -1.29 6.62
CA ILE A 52 -0.73 -1.92 7.88
C ILE A 52 -1.88 -2.70 8.53
N GLU A 53 -3.10 -2.14 8.53
CA GLU A 53 -4.29 -2.81 9.07
C GLU A 53 -4.60 -4.10 8.30
N ASP A 54 -4.59 -4.03 6.96
CA ASP A 54 -4.82 -5.18 6.09
C ASP A 54 -3.75 -6.26 6.28
N GLU A 55 -2.46 -5.87 6.27
CA GLU A 55 -1.34 -6.80 6.45
C GLU A 55 -1.37 -7.46 7.84
N LYS A 56 -1.77 -6.73 8.88
CA LYS A 56 -1.96 -7.30 10.22
C LYS A 56 -3.05 -8.36 10.22
N ALA A 57 -4.21 -8.08 9.62
CA ALA A 57 -5.31 -9.02 9.54
C ALA A 57 -4.94 -10.28 8.73
N LEU A 58 -4.20 -10.12 7.63
CA LEU A 58 -3.69 -11.24 6.83
C LEU A 58 -2.71 -12.10 7.62
N ARG A 59 -1.76 -11.48 8.34
CA ARG A 59 -0.81 -12.22 9.20
C ARG A 59 -1.50 -12.97 10.33
N GLU A 60 -2.50 -12.37 10.97
CA GLU A 60 -3.30 -13.05 11.99
C GLU A 60 -4.08 -14.23 11.41
N THR A 61 -4.61 -14.09 10.21
CA THR A 61 -5.31 -15.17 9.50
C THR A 61 -4.35 -16.32 9.21
N VAL A 62 -3.18 -16.04 8.63
CA VAL A 62 -2.17 -17.06 8.32
C VAL A 62 -1.61 -17.74 9.57
N ARG A 63 -1.45 -17.03 10.69
CA ARG A 63 -0.99 -17.61 11.96
C ARG A 63 -2.01 -18.55 12.61
N LYS A 64 -3.29 -18.41 12.27
CA LYS A 64 -4.38 -19.25 12.79
C LYS A 64 -4.65 -20.48 11.91
N LEU A 65 -4.01 -20.55 10.74
CA LEU A 65 -3.98 -21.73 9.86
C LEU A 65 -2.88 -22.70 10.34
#